data_AF-A0A4R5DMF0-F1
#
_entry.id   AF-A0A4R5DMF0-F1
#
_cell.length_a   1.000
_cell.length_b   1.000
_cell.length_c   1.000
_cell.angle_alpha   90.00
_cell.angle_beta   90.00
_cell.angle_gamma   90.00
#
_symmetry.space_group_name_H-M   'P 1'
#
loop_
_entity.id
_entity.type
_entity.pdbx_description
1 polymer ?
#
loop_
_entity_poly.entity_id
_entity_poly.type
_entity_poly.pdbx_seq_one_letter_code
_entity_poly.pdbx_strand_id
1 'polypeptide(L)' 'MRLTWTFYPKYEKAITLSVLYLPRIDKTGEWGFLHVESNQAWVSWDCFKCFERGDVKMKKDAFARLKKVSSAENFNGQLT' A
#
# COMPACT_ATOMS: atom_id res chain seq x y z
N MET A 1 -6.73 -9.20 4.69
CA MET A 1 -5.47 -9.97 4.54
C MET A 1 -4.30 -9.00 4.68
N ARG A 2 -3.13 -9.45 5.15
CA ARG A 2 -1.94 -8.60 5.36
C ARG A 2 -0.69 -9.30 4.85
N LEU A 3 0.21 -8.56 4.21
CA LEU A 3 1.57 -8.99 3.90
C LEU A 3 2.57 -7.90 4.26
N THR A 4 3.84 -8.29 4.31
CA THR A 4 4.96 -7.37 4.48
C THR A 4 5.79 -7.37 3.21
N TRP A 5 6.02 -6.18 2.65
CA TRP A 5 6.93 -6.00 1.53
C TRP A 5 8.14 -5.18 1.98
N THR A 6 9.32 -5.78 1.94
CA THR A 6 10.58 -5.09 2.25
C THR A 6 11.36 -4.86 0.97
N PHE A 7 11.73 -3.60 0.73
CA PHE A 7 12.62 -3.19 -0.35
C PHE A 7 14.00 -2.87 0.24
N TYR A 8 15.03 -3.44 -0.38
CA TYR A 8 16.44 -3.24 0.00
C TYR A 8 17.14 -2.36 -1.03
N PRO A 9 17.05 -1.02 -0.92
CA PRO A 9 17.81 -0.12 -1.77
C PRO A 9 19.32 -0.30 -1.54
N LYS A 10 20.11 -0.15 -2.61
CA LYS A 10 21.56 -0.34 -2.55
C LYS A 10 22.19 0.83 -1.76
N TYR A 11 22.94 0.52 -0.71
CA TYR A 11 23.59 1.49 0.20
C TYR A 11 22.65 2.34 1.07
N GLU A 12 21.39 1.96 1.18
CA GLU A 12 20.40 2.65 2.01
C GLU A 12 19.74 1.68 3.00
N LYS A 13 19.03 2.21 4.01
CA LYS A 13 18.27 1.40 4.96
C LYS A 13 17.13 0.67 4.24
N ALA A 14 16.86 -0.57 4.66
CA ALA A 14 15.72 -1.33 4.16
C ALA A 14 14.41 -0.61 4.49
N ILE A 15 13.53 -0.51 3.50
CA ILE A 15 12.20 0.10 3.63
C ILE A 15 11.20 -1.05 3.76
N THR A 16 10.48 -1.11 4.87
CA THR A 16 9.46 -2.14 5.10
C THR A 16 8.07 -1.52 5.05
N LEU A 17 7.23 -2.03 4.16
CA LEU A 17 5.84 -1.60 3.99
C LEU A 17 4.89 -2.70 4.46
N SER A 18 3.96 -2.35 5.35
CA SER A 18 2.85 -3.22 5.72
C SER A 18 1.70 -3.03 4.75
N VAL A 19 1.33 -4.04 3.98
CA VAL A 19 0.27 -3.96 2.96
C VAL A 19 -0.96 -4.71 3.46
N LEU A 20 -2.07 -3.99 3.64
CA LEU A 20 -3.34 -4.51 4.12
C LEU A 20 -4.38 -4.41 3.02
N TYR A 21 -4.96 -5.55 2.65
CA TYR A 21 -6.12 -5.56 1.77
C TYR A 21 -7.35 -5.04 2.53
N LEU A 22 -8.01 -4.01 1.98
CA LEU A 22 -9.29 -3.48 2.44
C LEU A 22 -10.36 -3.59 1.33
N PRO A 23 -11.38 -4.46 1.46
CA PRO A 23 -12.43 -4.64 0.46
C PRO A 23 -13.23 -3.37 0.10
N ARG A 24 -13.22 -2.36 0.98
CA ARG A 24 -13.92 -1.10 0.75
C ARG A 24 -13.25 -0.28 -0.37
N ILE A 25 -11.94 -0.42 -0.55
CA ILE A 25 -11.17 0.28 -1.59
C ILE A 25 -11.51 -0.26 -2.98
N ASP A 26 -11.86 -1.55 -3.10
CA ASP A 26 -12.29 -2.12 -4.38
C ASP A 26 -13.50 -1.38 -4.96
N LYS A 27 -14.37 -0.84 -4.10
CA LYS A 27 -15.57 -0.09 -4.50
C LYS A 27 -15.27 1.34 -4.94
N THR A 28 -14.12 1.90 -4.58
CA THR A 28 -13.76 3.28 -4.92
C THR A 28 -13.02 3.38 -6.26
N GLY A 29 -12.62 2.24 -6.85
CA GLY A 29 -11.78 2.20 -8.06
C GLY A 29 -10.33 2.64 -7.81
N GLU A 30 -9.98 2.91 -6.55
CA GLU A 30 -8.64 3.33 -6.17
C GLU A 30 -7.72 2.13 -6.02
N TRP A 31 -6.43 2.37 -6.20
CA TRP A 31 -5.42 1.34 -6.04
C TRP A 31 -5.04 1.10 -4.57
N GLY A 32 -5.04 2.17 -3.78
CA GLY A 32 -4.75 2.13 -2.37
C GLY A 32 -4.16 3.43 -1.85
N PHE A 33 -3.93 3.45 -0.55
CA PHE A 33 -3.49 4.61 0.19
C PHE A 33 -2.31 4.24 1.08
N LEU A 34 -1.32 5.13 1.12
CA LEU A 34 -0.09 4.97 1.87
C LEU A 34 -0.05 5.97 3.02
N HIS A 35 -0.10 5.46 4.25
CA HIS A 35 0.27 6.22 5.43
C HIS A 35 1.79 6.20 5.58
N VAL A 36 2.41 7.34 5.29
CA VAL A 36 3.87 7.46 5.16
C VAL A 36 4.56 7.28 6.52
N GLU A 37 3.99 7.83 7.58
CA GLU A 37 4.62 7.80 8.91
C GLU A 37 4.70 6.39 9.49
N SER A 38 3.65 5.58 9.31
CA SER A 38 3.61 4.21 9.81
C SER A 38 4.06 3.16 8.79
N ASN A 39 4.47 3.57 7.59
CA ASN A 39 4.75 2.69 6.46
C ASN A 39 3.66 1.63 6.26
N GLN A 40 2.40 2.08 6.25
CA GLN A 40 1.25 1.20 6.08
C GLN A 40 0.47 1.57 4.84
N ALA A 41 0.23 0.58 3.98
CA ALA A 41 -0.61 0.73 2.81
C ALA A 41 -1.91 -0.03 2.99
N TRP A 42 -3.04 0.63 2.75
CA TRP A 42 -4.33 -0.02 2.57
C TRP A 42 -4.65 -0.08 1.09
N VAL A 43 -4.92 -1.25 0.56
CA VAL A 43 -4.95 -1.46 -0.89
C VAL A 43 -6.18 -2.23 -1.35
N SER A 44 -6.52 -2.05 -2.64
CA SER A 44 -7.49 -2.90 -3.34
C SER A 44 -6.94 -4.32 -3.54
N TRP A 45 -7.81 -5.24 -3.93
CA TRP A 45 -7.45 -6.63 -4.20
C TRP A 45 -6.44 -6.76 -5.35
N ASP A 46 -6.61 -5.97 -6.41
CA ASP A 46 -5.69 -5.99 -7.55
C ASP A 46 -4.29 -5.50 -7.16
N CYS A 47 -4.21 -4.42 -6.39
CA CYS A 47 -2.96 -3.92 -5.84
C CYS A 47 -2.34 -4.93 -4.86
N PHE A 48 -3.14 -5.55 -4.00
CA PHE A 48 -2.66 -6.59 -3.07
C PHE A 48 -2.00 -7.76 -3.81
N LYS A 49 -2.59 -8.25 -4.91
CA LYS A 49 -2.01 -9.31 -5.74
C LYS A 49 -0.67 -8.90 -6.36
N CYS A 50 -0.48 -7.63 -6.73
CA CYS A 50 0.81 -7.13 -7.21
C CYS A 50 1.89 -7.22 -6.12
N PHE A 51 1.55 -6.89 -4.87
CA PHE A 51 2.49 -7.04 -3.75
C PHE A 51 2.72 -8.49 -3.33
N GLU A 52 1.72 -9.37 -3.48
CA GLU A 52 1.86 -10.79 -3.14
C GLU A 52 2.75 -11.52 -4.15
N ARG A 53 2.43 -11.41 -5.46
CA ARG A 53 3.00 -12.27 -6.50
C ARG A 53 3.78 -11.54 -7.58
N GLY A 54 3.69 -10.21 -7.62
CA GLY A 54 4.37 -9.41 -8.64
C GLY A 54 5.89 -9.44 -8.48
N ASP A 55 6.58 -9.20 -9.60
CA ASP A 55 8.01 -8.96 -9.60
C ASP A 55 8.37 -7.60 -8.97
N VAL A 56 9.67 -7.31 -8.86
CA VAL A 56 10.15 -6.05 -8.25
C VAL A 56 9.64 -4.82 -9.02
N LYS A 57 9.50 -4.89 -10.35
CA LYS A 57 9.02 -3.78 -11.17
C LYS A 57 7.54 -3.52 -10.91
N MET A 58 6.72 -4.56 -10.89
CA MET A 58 5.30 -4.50 -10.56
C MET A 58 5.07 -3.96 -9.16
N LYS A 59 5.87 -4.38 -8.17
CA LYS A 59 5.79 -3.89 -6.79
C LYS A 59 6.15 -2.42 -6.65
N LYS A 60 7.12 -1.94 -7.44
CA LYS A 60 7.49 -0.52 -7.48
C LYS A 60 6.42 0.33 -8.18
N ASP A 61 5.90 -0.13 -9.32
CA ASP A 61 4.77 0.52 -9.99
C ASP A 61 3.56 0.58 -9.05
N ALA A 62 3.31 -0.52 -8.37
CA ALA A 62 2.26 -0.65 -7.40
C ALA A 62 2.35 0.38 -6.26
N PHE A 63 3.54 0.49 -5.69
CA PHE A 63 3.84 1.46 -4.67
C PHE A 63 3.69 2.90 -5.15
N ALA A 64 4.15 3.20 -6.38
CA ALA A 64 4.07 4.54 -6.96
C ALA A 64 2.62 5.01 -7.21
N ARG A 65 1.69 4.08 -7.39
CA ARG A 65 0.26 4.36 -7.58
C ARG A 65 -0.51 4.64 -6.28
N LEU A 66 0.09 4.39 -5.12
CA LEU A 66 -0.57 4.62 -3.84
C LEU A 66 -0.73 6.12 -3.54
N LYS A 67 -1.93 6.52 -3.13
CA LYS A 67 -2.20 7.89 -2.69
C LYS A 67 -1.64 8.10 -1.29
N LYS A 68 -0.69 9.02 -1.15
CA LYS A 68 -0.08 9.35 0.15
C LYS A 68 -1.07 10.11 1.02
N VAL A 69 -1.17 9.72 2.28
CA VAL A 69 -2.04 10.34 3.27
C VAL A 69 -1.26 10.63 4.55
N SER A 70 -1.47 11.83 5.10
CA SER A 70 -0.75 12.36 6.27
C SER A 70 -1.46 12.07 7.60
N SER A 71 -2.71 11.60 7.57
CA SER A 71 -3.44 11.21 8.78
C SER A 71 -4.09 9.85 8.57
N ALA A 72 -3.77 8.91 9.46
CA ALA A 72 -4.43 7.61 9.56
C ALA A 72 -5.92 7.74 9.95
N GLU A 73 -6.34 8.87 10.52
CA GLU A 73 -7.72 9.08 10.98
C GLU A 73 -8.73 9.17 9.83
N ASN A 74 -8.29 9.57 8.64
CA ASN A 74 -9.16 9.64 7.46
C ASN A 74 -9.52 8.27 6.84
N PHE A 75 -8.89 7.18 7.29
CA PHE A 75 -9.16 5.83 6.75
C PHE A 75 -10.22 5.04 7.52
N ASN A 76 -10.50 5.41 8.77
CA ASN A 76 -11.28 4.57 9.68
C ASN A 76 -12.79 4.81 9.69
N GLY A 77 -13.34 5.77 8.92
CA GLY A 77 -14.80 5.84 8.87
C GLY A 77 -15.50 7.07 8.32
N GLN A 78 -14.83 8.02 7.68
CA GLN A 78 -15.54 9.18 7.11
C GLN A 78 -15.03 9.52 5.72
N LEU A 79 -15.66 8.90 4.72
CA LEU A 79 -15.88 9.54 3.43
C LEU A 79 -17.23 10.25 3.56
N THR A 80 -17.22 11.51 3.98
CA THR A 80 -18.27 12.47 3.60
C THR A 80 -18.02 12.93 2.17
#